data_AF-A0A4Y7QNV2-F1
#
_entry.id   AF-A0A4Y7QNV2-F1
#
_cell.length_a   1.000
_cell.length_b   1.000
_cell.length_c   1.000
_cell.angle_alpha   90.00
_cell.angle_beta   90.00
_cell.angle_gamma   90.00
#
_symmetry.space_group_name_H-M   'P 1'
#
loop_
_entity.id
_entity.type
_entity.pdbx_description
1 polymer ?
#
loop_
_entity_poly.entity_id
_entity_poly.type
_entity_poly.pdbx_seq_one_letter_code
_entity_poly.pdbx_strand_id
1 'polypeptide(L)'
;LHHFPIEPTPDTLSFFVVYMSHHISPQSVASYLSGISSTLEPHFPLVRQSRLSRIVTRTLAGCKKQFAVGIHRKLPLTIEDIEHACHIFANSTSFDDSLFLAILLTGFFALLRLGELTWPNNPDLQSYRKVTMRHTVFIDDQYYGFTLPYHKADRFFQGNEVRIHNINSTFDPHKIFSNFLNRRDMCFSFRPELWIKFDGSIPTRDWFLRRLHLAFLNNTNISGHSLRAGGATYYAMQGVPDTIIQK
;
A
#
# COMPACT_ATOMS: atom_id res chain seq x y z
N LEU A 1 -37.08 14.54 -14.99
CA LEU A 1 -35.67 14.85 -14.64
C LEU A 1 -35.63 16.30 -14.17
N HIS A 2 -35.09 16.56 -12.97
CA HIS A 2 -35.36 17.71 -12.08
C HIS A 2 -35.01 19.14 -12.56
N HIS A 3 -34.94 19.42 -13.86
CA HIS A 3 -34.66 20.75 -14.44
C HIS A 3 -33.42 21.46 -13.87
N PHE A 4 -32.43 20.70 -13.41
CA PHE A 4 -31.17 21.27 -12.95
C PHE A 4 -30.33 21.79 -14.12
N PRO A 5 -29.55 22.86 -13.91
CA PRO A 5 -28.59 23.31 -14.90
C PRO A 5 -27.56 22.21 -15.17
N ILE A 6 -27.10 22.15 -16.42
CA ILE A 6 -26.05 21.22 -16.85
C ILE A 6 -24.71 21.59 -16.18
N GLU A 7 -24.48 22.88 -15.99
CA GLU A 7 -23.29 23.38 -15.29
C GLU A 7 -23.37 23.11 -13.78
N PRO A 8 -22.34 22.50 -13.16
CA PRO A 8 -22.33 22.27 -11.72
C PRO A 8 -22.27 23.58 -10.92
N THR A 9 -23.35 23.85 -10.21
CA THR A 9 -23.49 24.98 -9.28
C THR A 9 -23.15 24.59 -7.83
N PRO A 10 -22.89 25.57 -6.94
CA PRO A 10 -22.79 25.32 -5.50
C PRO A 10 -23.95 24.49 -4.93
N ASP A 11 -25.18 24.78 -5.35
CA ASP A 11 -26.38 24.09 -4.87
C ASP A 11 -26.43 22.63 -5.34
N THR A 12 -26.24 22.39 -6.65
CA THR A 12 -26.26 21.02 -7.21
C THR A 12 -25.16 20.13 -6.62
N LEU A 13 -23.96 20.69 -6.40
CA LEU A 13 -22.88 19.98 -5.71
C LEU A 13 -23.22 19.72 -4.23
N SER A 14 -23.91 20.66 -3.56
CA SER A 14 -24.35 20.45 -2.17
C SER A 14 -25.42 19.36 -2.07
N PHE A 15 -26.37 19.30 -3.01
CA PHE A 15 -27.39 18.26 -3.08
C PHE A 15 -26.76 16.89 -3.33
N PHE A 16 -25.78 16.82 -4.24
CA PHE A 16 -24.99 15.61 -4.44
C PHE A 16 -24.31 15.16 -3.14
N VAL A 17 -23.72 16.09 -2.38
CA VAL A 17 -23.08 15.76 -1.10
C VAL A 17 -24.07 15.17 -0.11
N VAL A 18 -25.23 15.81 0.09
CA VAL A 18 -26.26 15.31 1.03
C VAL A 18 -26.74 13.94 0.59
N TYR A 19 -27.18 13.82 -0.67
CA TYR A 19 -27.71 12.58 -1.22
C TYR A 19 -26.70 11.42 -1.08
N MET A 20 -25.46 11.62 -1.54
CA MET A 20 -24.46 10.55 -1.49
C MET A 20 -24.01 10.21 -0.07
N SER A 21 -24.05 11.16 0.86
CA SER A 21 -23.66 10.89 2.26
C SER A 21 -24.62 9.96 2.99
N HIS A 22 -25.85 9.79 2.49
CA HIS A 22 -26.76 8.74 2.97
C HIS A 22 -26.40 7.34 2.47
N HIS A 23 -25.64 7.23 1.39
CA HIS A 23 -25.34 5.96 0.73
C HIS A 23 -23.89 5.50 0.92
N ILE A 24 -22.95 6.42 1.07
CA ILE A 24 -21.52 6.12 1.26
C ILE A 24 -20.90 7.06 2.30
N SER A 25 -19.70 6.72 2.78
CA SER A 25 -19.02 7.55 3.78
C SER A 25 -18.82 9.00 3.28
N PRO A 26 -19.04 10.03 4.13
CA PRO A 26 -18.80 11.42 3.75
C PRO A 26 -17.36 11.70 3.29
N GLN A 27 -16.40 10.89 3.72
CA GLN A 27 -15.01 10.97 3.27
C GLN A 27 -14.85 10.49 1.82
N SER A 28 -15.56 9.43 1.42
CA SER A 28 -15.67 8.99 0.03
C SER A 28 -16.38 10.03 -0.82
N VAL A 29 -17.48 10.63 -0.33
CA VAL A 29 -18.20 11.71 -1.02
C VAL A 29 -17.26 12.89 -1.32
N ALA A 30 -16.47 13.34 -0.34
CA ALA A 30 -15.50 14.41 -0.54
C ALA A 30 -14.44 14.07 -1.60
N SER A 31 -14.02 12.80 -1.66
CA SER A 31 -13.05 12.31 -2.65
C SER A 31 -13.67 12.27 -4.05
N TYR A 32 -14.88 11.74 -4.17
CA TYR A 32 -15.62 11.72 -5.43
C TYR A 32 -15.93 13.11 -5.94
N LEU A 33 -16.35 14.02 -5.06
CA LEU A 33 -16.58 15.41 -5.43
C LEU A 33 -15.30 16.08 -5.98
N SER A 34 -14.14 15.76 -5.41
CA SER A 34 -12.85 16.24 -5.93
C SER A 34 -12.54 15.65 -7.31
N GLY A 35 -12.83 14.36 -7.52
CA GLY A 35 -12.72 13.71 -8.82
C GLY A 35 -13.66 14.30 -9.87
N ILE A 36 -14.94 14.46 -9.53
CA ILE A 36 -15.96 15.10 -10.37
C ILE A 36 -15.51 16.50 -10.78
N SER A 37 -15.07 17.33 -9.84
CA SER A 37 -14.57 18.67 -10.17
C SER A 37 -13.35 18.62 -11.07
N SER A 38 -12.38 17.73 -10.82
CA SER A 38 -11.19 17.60 -11.67
C SER A 38 -11.50 17.14 -13.09
N THR A 39 -12.47 16.23 -13.25
CA THR A 39 -12.89 15.71 -14.56
C THR A 39 -13.71 16.73 -15.34
N LEU A 40 -14.52 17.53 -14.65
CA LEU A 40 -15.40 18.53 -15.26
C LEU A 40 -14.72 19.88 -15.51
N GLU A 41 -13.61 20.20 -14.83
CA GLU A 41 -12.89 21.47 -14.94
C GLU A 41 -12.57 21.91 -16.39
N PRO A 42 -12.19 21.01 -17.32
CA PRO A 42 -11.98 21.37 -18.73
C PRO A 42 -13.24 21.84 -19.47
N HIS A 43 -14.43 21.41 -19.04
CA HIS A 43 -15.72 21.72 -19.67
C HIS A 43 -16.51 22.80 -18.91
N PHE A 44 -16.32 22.88 -17.60
CA PHE A 44 -16.99 23.83 -16.70
C PHE A 44 -15.93 24.48 -15.80
N PRO A 45 -15.25 25.55 -16.25
CA PRO A 45 -14.11 26.14 -15.54
C PRO A 45 -14.43 26.61 -14.11
N LEU A 46 -15.70 26.97 -13.85
CA LEU A 46 -16.16 27.44 -12.55
C LEU A 46 -16.44 26.30 -11.55
N VAL A 47 -16.44 25.03 -11.97
CA VAL A 47 -16.79 23.88 -11.10
C VAL A 47 -15.92 23.83 -9.84
N ARG A 48 -14.64 24.21 -9.96
CA ARG A 48 -13.70 24.22 -8.83
C ARG A 48 -14.06 25.31 -7.82
N GLN A 49 -14.46 26.48 -8.30
CA GLN A 49 -14.98 27.57 -7.45
C GLN A 49 -16.30 27.15 -6.80
N SER A 50 -17.22 26.54 -7.55
CA SER A 50 -18.47 25.99 -7.04
C SER A 50 -18.24 24.97 -5.93
N ARG A 51 -17.30 24.05 -6.11
CA ARG A 51 -16.91 23.05 -5.08
C ARG A 51 -16.35 23.73 -3.82
N LEU A 52 -15.55 24.77 -3.98
CA LEU A 52 -14.92 25.51 -2.87
C LEU A 52 -15.89 26.50 -2.19
N SER A 53 -17.11 26.65 -2.70
CA SER A 53 -18.11 27.53 -2.12
C SER A 53 -18.42 27.18 -0.66
N ARG A 54 -18.88 28.19 0.07
CA ARG A 54 -19.22 28.06 1.49
C ARG A 54 -20.35 27.08 1.75
N ILE A 55 -21.32 26.97 0.82
CA ILE A 55 -22.42 26.01 0.96
C ILE A 55 -21.90 24.58 0.87
N VAL A 56 -21.13 24.23 -0.17
CA VAL A 56 -20.59 22.87 -0.35
C VAL A 56 -19.68 22.46 0.80
N THR A 57 -18.76 23.34 1.21
CA THR A 57 -17.82 23.06 2.30
C THR A 57 -18.53 22.86 3.64
N ARG A 58 -19.55 23.66 3.95
CA ARG A 58 -20.37 23.49 5.16
C ARG A 58 -21.25 22.25 5.11
N THR A 59 -21.84 21.94 3.96
CA THR A 59 -22.64 20.73 3.77
C THR A 59 -21.78 19.49 3.98
N LEU A 60 -20.56 19.45 3.40
CA LEU A 60 -19.60 18.37 3.66
C LEU A 60 -19.25 18.26 5.15
N ALA A 61 -19.02 19.39 5.84
CA ALA A 61 -18.74 19.38 7.26
C ALA A 61 -19.92 18.87 8.09
N GLY A 62 -21.15 19.26 7.73
CA GLY A 62 -22.39 18.78 8.34
C GLY A 62 -22.56 17.28 8.15
N CYS A 63 -22.46 16.79 6.91
CA CYS A 63 -22.54 15.37 6.61
C CYS A 63 -21.46 14.55 7.30
N LYS A 64 -20.22 15.07 7.38
CA LYS A 64 -19.13 14.41 8.13
C LYS A 64 -19.45 14.26 9.62
N LYS A 65 -20.13 15.24 10.23
CA LYS A 65 -20.55 15.17 11.64
C LYS A 65 -21.74 14.22 11.83
N GLN A 66 -22.73 14.33 10.95
CA GLN A 66 -23.98 13.56 11.05
C GLN A 66 -23.78 12.07 10.76
N PHE A 67 -22.95 11.73 9.76
CA PHE A 67 -22.68 10.37 9.32
C PHE A 67 -21.25 9.93 9.68
N ALA A 68 -20.67 10.49 10.75
CA ALA A 68 -19.39 10.04 11.27
C ALA A 68 -19.51 8.57 11.70
N VAL A 69 -18.68 7.72 11.10
CA VAL A 69 -18.49 6.32 11.54
C VAL A 69 -17.10 6.24 12.17
N GLY A 70 -16.96 5.43 13.23
CA GLY A 70 -15.67 5.14 13.83
C GLY A 70 -14.67 4.63 12.80
N ILE A 71 -13.45 5.17 12.81
CA ILE A 71 -12.39 4.72 11.90
C ILE A 71 -11.86 3.37 12.40
N HIS A 72 -12.27 2.27 11.76
CA HIS A 72 -11.67 0.96 11.99
C HIS A 72 -10.28 0.90 11.37
N ARG A 73 -9.25 1.10 12.20
CA ARG A 73 -7.86 0.91 11.79
C ARG A 73 -7.50 -0.57 11.89
N LYS A 74 -6.82 -1.08 10.86
CA LYS A 74 -6.22 -2.42 10.90
C LYS A 74 -5.10 -2.42 11.94
N LEU A 75 -4.97 -3.53 12.67
CA LEU A 75 -3.96 -3.65 13.72
C LEU A 75 -2.56 -3.62 13.07
N PRO A 76 -1.61 -2.86 13.63
CA PRO A 76 -0.21 -2.97 13.21
C PRO A 76 0.31 -4.37 13.49
N LEU A 77 1.14 -4.92 12.60
CA LEU A 77 1.89 -6.14 12.91
C LEU A 77 2.94 -5.80 13.99
N THR A 78 3.06 -6.63 15.01
CA THR A 78 4.16 -6.50 15.99
C THR A 78 5.38 -7.29 15.52
N ILE A 79 6.51 -7.13 16.22
CA ILE A 79 7.69 -7.96 15.91
C ILE A 79 7.44 -9.44 16.24
N GLU A 80 6.67 -9.71 17.29
CA GLU A 80 6.26 -11.07 17.68
C GLU A 80 5.38 -11.71 16.60
N ASP A 81 4.50 -10.93 15.95
CA ASP A 81 3.72 -11.41 14.80
C ASP A 81 4.63 -11.80 13.63
N ILE A 82 5.69 -11.01 13.36
CA ILE A 82 6.68 -11.31 12.31
C ILE A 82 7.44 -12.59 12.64
N GLU A 83 7.93 -12.73 13.86
CA GLU A 83 8.62 -13.94 14.32
C GLU A 83 7.72 -15.17 14.25
N HIS A 84 6.45 -15.04 14.65
CA HIS A 84 5.46 -16.09 14.54
C HIS A 84 5.25 -16.56 13.09
N ALA A 85 5.06 -15.61 12.16
CA ALA A 85 4.94 -15.94 10.74
C ALA A 85 6.21 -16.61 10.21
N CYS A 86 7.39 -16.16 10.63
CA CYS A 86 8.65 -16.81 10.25
C CYS A 86 8.74 -18.23 10.77
N HIS A 87 8.36 -18.49 12.03
CA HIS A 87 8.34 -19.83 12.60
C HIS A 87 7.41 -20.79 11.84
N ILE A 88 6.22 -20.32 11.44
CA ILE A 88 5.26 -21.13 10.66
C ILE A 88 5.87 -21.61 9.33
N PHE A 89 6.61 -20.73 8.65
CA PHE A 89 7.19 -21.02 7.34
C PHE A 89 8.66 -21.43 7.37
N ALA A 90 9.31 -21.48 8.54
CA ALA A 90 10.76 -21.69 8.68
C ALA A 90 11.25 -23.01 8.06
N ASN A 91 10.45 -24.08 8.19
CA ASN A 91 10.77 -25.40 7.67
C ASN A 91 10.20 -25.66 6.27
N SER A 92 9.56 -24.66 5.66
CA SER A 92 8.96 -24.84 4.34
C SER A 92 10.03 -24.84 3.26
N THR A 93 10.00 -25.87 2.40
CA THR A 93 10.83 -25.94 1.20
C THR A 93 10.20 -25.26 0.00
N SER A 94 8.97 -24.74 0.14
CA SER A 94 8.24 -24.04 -0.92
C SER A 94 8.98 -22.77 -1.36
N PHE A 95 9.08 -22.56 -2.67
CA PHE A 95 9.65 -21.34 -3.24
C PHE A 95 8.78 -20.12 -2.90
N ASP A 96 7.48 -20.27 -3.03
CA ASP A 96 6.51 -19.21 -2.77
C ASP A 96 6.45 -18.80 -1.29
N ASP A 97 6.77 -19.71 -0.36
CA ASP A 97 6.81 -19.41 1.07
C ASP A 97 8.06 -18.57 1.40
N SER A 98 9.19 -18.89 0.76
CA SER A 98 10.41 -18.08 0.82
C SER A 98 10.20 -16.69 0.23
N LEU A 99 9.50 -16.59 -0.92
CA LEU A 99 9.07 -15.31 -1.51
C LEU A 99 8.18 -14.53 -0.55
N PHE A 100 7.20 -15.19 0.07
CA PHE A 100 6.29 -14.55 1.01
C PHE A 100 7.03 -13.96 2.21
N LEU A 101 7.93 -14.72 2.85
CA LEU A 101 8.74 -14.22 3.96
C LEU A 101 9.63 -13.06 3.51
N ALA A 102 10.29 -13.15 2.35
CA ALA A 102 11.10 -12.06 1.82
C ALA A 102 10.27 -10.77 1.66
N ILE A 103 9.07 -10.84 1.09
CA ILE A 103 8.16 -9.69 0.95
C ILE A 103 7.69 -9.19 2.32
N LEU A 104 7.33 -10.08 3.24
CA LEU A 104 6.83 -9.73 4.57
C LEU A 104 7.87 -8.91 5.36
N LEU A 105 9.10 -9.42 5.44
CA LEU A 105 10.17 -8.78 6.19
C LEU A 105 10.62 -7.49 5.49
N THR A 106 10.77 -7.52 4.15
CA THR A 106 11.09 -6.32 3.37
C THR A 106 10.05 -5.23 3.62
N GLY A 107 8.75 -5.55 3.53
CA GLY A 107 7.68 -4.57 3.72
C GLY A 107 7.61 -4.01 5.14
N PHE A 108 7.91 -4.84 6.15
CA PHE A 108 7.93 -4.44 7.55
C PHE A 108 9.11 -3.51 7.84
N PHE A 109 10.35 -3.95 7.58
CA PHE A 109 11.56 -3.20 7.93
C PHE A 109 11.82 -2.00 7.03
N ALA A 110 11.40 -2.02 5.76
CA ALA A 110 11.52 -0.84 4.89
C ALA A 110 10.31 0.09 4.93
N LEU A 111 9.32 -0.18 5.80
CA LEU A 111 8.08 0.63 5.90
C LEU A 111 7.32 0.74 4.58
N LEU A 112 7.41 -0.27 3.72
CA LEU A 112 6.79 -0.24 2.40
C LEU A 112 5.30 -0.56 2.48
N ARG A 113 4.53 0.06 1.60
CA ARG A 113 3.15 -0.35 1.37
C ARG A 113 3.17 -1.66 0.60
N LEU A 114 2.25 -2.57 0.92
CA LEU A 114 2.14 -3.83 0.19
C LEU A 114 1.97 -3.63 -1.33
N GLY A 115 1.32 -2.56 -1.76
CA GLY A 115 1.15 -2.23 -3.18
C GLY A 115 2.43 -1.82 -3.92
N GLU A 116 3.54 -1.58 -3.21
CA GLU A 116 4.87 -1.33 -3.80
C GLU A 116 5.63 -2.65 -4.06
N LEU A 117 5.21 -3.74 -3.40
CA LEU A 117 5.85 -5.07 -3.46
C LEU A 117 5.03 -6.11 -4.21
N THR A 118 3.76 -5.81 -4.53
CA THR A 118 2.82 -6.76 -5.14
C THR A 118 2.12 -6.18 -6.35
N TRP A 119 1.65 -7.08 -7.20
CA TRP A 119 0.86 -6.75 -8.38
C TRP A 119 -0.59 -6.42 -8.01
N PRO A 120 -1.20 -5.37 -8.58
CA PRO A 120 -2.62 -5.11 -8.40
C PRO A 120 -3.48 -6.29 -8.86
N ASN A 121 -4.52 -6.62 -8.11
CA ASN A 121 -5.48 -7.63 -8.52
C ASN A 121 -6.30 -7.24 -9.74
N ASN A 122 -6.63 -5.94 -9.88
CA ASN A 122 -7.31 -5.43 -11.06
C ASN A 122 -6.29 -5.28 -12.22
N PRO A 123 -6.45 -6.01 -13.34
CA PRO A 123 -5.58 -5.92 -14.51
C PRO A 123 -5.42 -4.51 -15.08
N ASP A 124 -6.47 -3.69 -15.03
CA ASP A 124 -6.44 -2.32 -15.58
C ASP A 124 -5.47 -1.39 -14.84
N LEU A 125 -5.12 -1.75 -13.60
CA LEU A 125 -4.19 -0.98 -12.76
C LEU A 125 -2.75 -1.50 -12.83
N GLN A 126 -2.52 -2.62 -13.53
CA GLN A 126 -1.23 -3.27 -13.65
C GLN A 126 -0.34 -2.50 -14.63
N SER A 127 0.91 -2.25 -14.24
CA SER A 127 1.85 -1.53 -15.09
C SER A 127 3.27 -1.95 -14.78
N TYR A 128 4.01 -2.43 -15.78
CA TYR A 128 5.40 -2.88 -15.62
C TYR A 128 6.33 -1.77 -15.14
N ARG A 129 5.95 -0.50 -15.35
CA ARG A 129 6.66 0.67 -14.80
C ARG A 129 6.66 0.72 -13.27
N LYS A 130 5.80 -0.05 -12.60
CA LYS A 130 5.71 -0.14 -11.14
C LYS A 130 6.37 -1.42 -10.58
N VAL A 131 6.91 -2.29 -11.43
CA VAL A 131 7.54 -3.55 -11.01
C VAL A 131 8.96 -3.30 -10.53
N THR A 132 9.26 -3.75 -9.31
CA THR A 132 10.64 -3.76 -8.81
C THR A 132 11.46 -4.77 -9.61
N MET A 133 12.58 -4.32 -10.16
CA MET A 133 13.41 -5.13 -11.06
C MET A 133 14.58 -5.78 -10.34
N ARG A 134 14.94 -7.00 -10.74
CA ARG A 134 16.06 -7.76 -10.18
C ARG A 134 17.41 -7.07 -10.35
N HIS A 135 17.63 -6.38 -11.48
CA HIS A 135 18.92 -5.73 -11.77
C HIS A 135 19.21 -4.51 -10.89
N THR A 136 18.21 -3.99 -10.17
CA THR A 136 18.41 -2.87 -9.22
C THR A 136 18.81 -3.37 -7.83
N VAL A 137 18.77 -4.68 -7.59
CA VAL A 137 19.11 -5.29 -6.30
C VAL A 137 20.62 -5.29 -6.09
N PHE A 138 21.04 -4.84 -4.92
CA PHE A 138 22.40 -4.97 -4.41
C PHE A 138 22.35 -5.65 -3.03
N ILE A 139 23.36 -6.46 -2.76
CA ILE A 139 23.56 -7.14 -1.48
C ILE A 139 24.99 -6.87 -1.04
N ASP A 140 25.12 -6.48 0.22
CA ASP A 140 26.36 -6.32 0.98
C ASP A 140 26.29 -7.27 2.20
N ASP A 141 27.35 -7.41 2.98
CA ASP A 141 27.37 -8.23 4.20
C ASP A 141 26.46 -7.67 5.30
N GLN A 142 26.20 -6.34 5.26
CA GLN A 142 25.45 -5.64 6.30
C GLN A 142 24.02 -5.28 5.92
N TYR A 143 23.71 -5.20 4.64
CA TYR A 143 22.40 -4.78 4.17
C TYR A 143 22.12 -5.33 2.77
N TYR A 144 20.85 -5.31 2.40
CA TYR A 144 20.44 -5.44 1.02
C TYR A 144 19.57 -4.26 0.64
N GLY A 145 19.42 -4.04 -0.66
CA GLY A 145 18.56 -3.00 -1.14
C GLY A 145 18.22 -3.13 -2.61
N PHE A 146 17.32 -2.28 -3.06
CA PHE A 146 16.84 -2.23 -4.43
C PHE A 146 16.16 -0.89 -4.71
N THR A 147 16.01 -0.58 -6.00
CA THR A 147 15.28 0.63 -6.43
C THR A 147 13.80 0.31 -6.65
N LEU A 148 12.91 1.02 -5.94
CA LEU A 148 11.49 1.09 -6.24
C LEU A 148 11.27 2.06 -7.41
N PRO A 149 10.67 1.63 -8.53
CA PRO A 149 10.54 2.48 -9.72
C PRO A 149 9.45 3.56 -9.58
N TYR A 150 8.55 3.42 -8.60
CA TYR A 150 7.46 4.37 -8.41
C TYR A 150 7.00 4.42 -6.96
N HIS A 151 6.79 5.65 -6.46
CA HIS A 151 5.96 5.92 -5.28
C HIS A 151 5.04 7.11 -5.58
N LYS A 152 3.88 7.17 -4.91
CA LYS A 152 2.84 8.20 -5.14
C LYS A 152 3.33 9.66 -4.94
N ALA A 153 4.43 9.86 -4.21
CA ALA A 153 5.05 11.16 -3.97
C ALA A 153 6.24 11.46 -4.92
N ASP A 154 6.64 10.50 -5.76
CA ASP A 154 7.73 10.68 -6.71
C ASP A 154 7.21 11.40 -7.97
N ARG A 155 7.34 12.74 -7.95
CA ARG A 155 6.91 13.60 -9.06
C ARG A 155 7.80 13.47 -10.30
N PHE A 156 9.02 12.95 -10.15
CA PHE A 156 10.05 12.93 -11.18
C PHE A 156 10.42 11.52 -11.67
N PHE A 157 9.77 10.48 -11.14
CA PHE A 157 10.05 9.07 -11.47
C PHE A 157 11.54 8.70 -11.29
N GLN A 158 12.21 9.33 -10.33
CA GLN A 158 13.61 9.02 -10.02
C GLN A 158 13.75 7.67 -9.31
N GLY A 159 12.65 7.16 -8.76
CA GLY A 159 12.62 5.98 -7.93
C GLY A 159 13.18 6.25 -6.54
N ASN A 160 12.93 5.32 -5.62
CA ASN A 160 13.44 5.37 -4.27
C ASN A 160 14.34 4.17 -4.02
N GLU A 161 15.55 4.43 -3.53
CA GLU A 161 16.43 3.37 -3.07
C GLU A 161 15.99 2.91 -1.68
N VAL A 162 15.67 1.62 -1.57
CA VAL A 162 15.34 0.96 -0.31
C VAL A 162 16.59 0.25 0.19
N ARG A 163 16.94 0.45 1.46
CA ARG A 163 18.02 -0.28 2.13
C ARG A 163 17.53 -0.86 3.44
N ILE A 164 17.76 -2.15 3.64
CA ILE A 164 17.38 -2.89 4.84
C ILE A 164 18.62 -3.53 5.42
N HIS A 165 18.96 -3.14 6.64
CA HIS A 165 20.11 -3.69 7.36
C HIS A 165 19.77 -5.06 7.94
N ASN A 166 20.81 -5.88 8.09
CA ASN A 166 20.72 -7.08 8.89
C ASN A 166 20.36 -6.73 10.34
N ILE A 167 19.78 -7.70 11.05
CA ILE A 167 19.48 -7.56 12.47
C ILE A 167 19.99 -8.79 13.21
N ASN A 168 20.37 -8.60 14.47
CA ASN A 168 20.75 -9.69 15.36
C ASN A 168 19.50 -10.44 15.87
N SER A 169 18.81 -11.14 14.96
CA SER A 169 17.65 -11.99 15.25
C SER A 169 17.79 -13.35 14.55
N THR A 170 17.08 -14.35 15.08
CA THR A 170 16.89 -15.66 14.44
C THR A 170 16.34 -15.51 13.02
N PHE A 171 15.47 -14.51 12.79
CA PHE A 171 14.86 -14.22 11.49
C PHE A 171 15.39 -12.92 10.90
N ASP A 172 16.67 -12.96 10.56
CA ASP A 172 17.35 -11.85 9.90
C ASP A 172 16.76 -11.61 8.49
N PRO A 173 16.22 -10.41 8.19
CA PRO A 173 15.68 -10.09 6.88
C PRO A 173 16.72 -10.25 5.77
N HIS A 174 18.00 -10.01 6.07
CA HIS A 174 19.08 -10.17 5.10
C HIS A 174 19.25 -11.62 4.67
N LYS A 175 19.32 -12.56 5.62
CA LYS A 175 19.46 -13.99 5.33
C LYS A 175 18.25 -14.54 4.58
N ILE A 176 17.04 -14.16 5.00
CA ILE A 176 15.79 -14.59 4.36
C ILE A 176 15.72 -14.06 2.92
N PHE A 177 16.04 -12.78 2.71
CA PHE A 177 16.05 -12.19 1.37
C PHE A 177 17.13 -12.82 0.47
N SER A 178 18.34 -13.01 0.99
CA SER A 178 19.45 -13.62 0.25
C SER A 178 19.14 -15.06 -0.17
N ASN A 179 18.52 -15.85 0.72
CA ASN A 179 18.07 -17.20 0.39
C ASN A 179 17.02 -17.18 -0.73
N PHE A 180 15.99 -16.33 -0.60
CA PHE A 180 15.00 -16.14 -1.66
C PHE A 180 15.66 -15.76 -2.99
N LEU A 181 16.58 -14.79 -2.98
CA LEU A 181 17.24 -14.29 -4.18
C LEU A 181 18.07 -15.38 -4.89
N ASN A 182 18.82 -16.17 -4.12
CA ASN A 182 19.59 -17.29 -4.66
C ASN A 182 18.67 -18.31 -5.34
N ARG A 183 17.57 -18.70 -4.69
CA ARG A 183 16.58 -19.61 -5.28
C ARG A 183 15.93 -19.01 -6.53
N ARG A 184 15.59 -17.72 -6.48
CA ARG A 184 15.00 -16.98 -7.60
C ARG A 184 15.93 -16.98 -8.80
N ASP A 185 17.21 -16.70 -8.61
CA ASP A 185 18.19 -16.62 -9.70
C ASP A 185 18.52 -18.01 -10.28
N MET A 186 18.47 -19.07 -9.47
CA MET A 186 18.57 -20.45 -9.94
C MET A 186 17.38 -20.87 -10.81
N CYS A 187 16.15 -20.50 -10.43
CA CYS A 187 14.94 -20.89 -11.17
C CYS A 187 14.59 -19.94 -12.34
N PHE A 188 14.96 -18.66 -12.25
CA PHE A 188 14.47 -17.58 -13.10
C PHE A 188 15.57 -16.61 -13.53
N SER A 189 16.69 -17.14 -14.04
CA SER A 189 17.88 -16.34 -14.39
C SER A 189 17.61 -15.23 -15.43
N PHE A 190 16.64 -15.42 -16.32
CA PHE A 190 16.31 -14.47 -17.40
C PHE A 190 15.08 -13.59 -17.14
N ARG A 191 14.43 -13.74 -15.98
CA ARG A 191 13.26 -12.94 -15.63
C ARG A 191 13.72 -11.60 -15.04
N PRO A 192 13.18 -10.45 -15.45
CA PRO A 192 13.58 -9.16 -14.91
C PRO A 192 12.92 -8.82 -13.57
N GLU A 193 11.80 -9.46 -13.21
CA GLU A 193 11.01 -9.11 -12.02
C GLU A 193 11.69 -9.61 -10.74
N LEU A 194 11.84 -8.75 -9.72
CA LEU A 194 12.41 -9.16 -8.44
C LEU A 194 11.49 -10.16 -7.73
N TRP A 195 10.23 -9.75 -7.54
CA TRP A 195 9.21 -10.56 -6.89
C TRP A 195 8.51 -11.42 -7.94
N ILE A 196 8.85 -12.71 -7.95
CA ILE A 196 8.30 -13.69 -8.89
C ILE A 196 7.90 -14.92 -8.09
N LYS A 197 6.75 -15.51 -8.40
CA LYS A 197 6.27 -16.78 -7.86
C LYS A 197 6.88 -17.96 -8.61
N PHE A 198 6.70 -19.16 -8.10
CA PHE A 198 7.15 -20.40 -8.75
C PHE A 198 6.52 -20.63 -10.13
N ASP A 199 5.32 -20.10 -10.39
CA ASP A 199 4.66 -20.17 -11.70
C ASP A 199 5.18 -19.11 -12.72
N GLY A 200 6.16 -18.28 -12.32
CA GLY A 200 6.75 -17.23 -13.16
C GLY A 200 5.97 -15.90 -13.19
N SER A 201 4.83 -15.81 -12.50
CA SER A 201 4.03 -14.58 -12.42
C SER A 201 4.37 -13.74 -11.17
N ILE A 202 4.05 -12.45 -11.22
CA ILE A 202 4.28 -11.50 -10.12
C ILE A 202 3.24 -11.77 -9.02
N PRO A 203 3.63 -11.83 -7.72
CA PRO A 203 2.69 -12.06 -6.64
C PRO A 203 1.67 -10.92 -6.55
N THR A 204 0.37 -11.26 -6.58
CA THR A 204 -0.69 -10.28 -6.39
C THR A 204 -0.89 -9.96 -4.91
N ARG A 205 -1.56 -8.84 -4.62
CA ARG A 205 -1.97 -8.49 -3.26
C ARG A 205 -2.79 -9.62 -2.61
N ASP A 206 -3.76 -10.21 -3.29
CA ASP A 206 -4.55 -11.32 -2.72
C ASP A 206 -3.72 -12.60 -2.52
N TRP A 207 -2.74 -12.87 -3.38
CA TRP A 207 -1.80 -13.98 -3.13
C TRP A 207 -1.05 -13.78 -1.81
N PHE A 208 -0.56 -12.57 -1.55
CA PHE A 208 0.14 -12.25 -0.30
C PHE A 208 -0.80 -12.34 0.90
N LEU A 209 -2.00 -11.75 0.81
CA LEU A 209 -2.96 -11.73 1.91
C LEU A 209 -3.43 -13.14 2.30
N ARG A 210 -3.63 -14.04 1.34
CA ARG A 210 -3.96 -15.45 1.65
C ARG A 210 -2.88 -16.10 2.50
N ARG A 211 -1.61 -15.89 2.17
CA ARG A 211 -0.47 -16.44 2.94
C ARG A 211 -0.34 -15.79 4.32
N LEU A 212 -0.58 -14.48 4.40
CA LEU A 212 -0.63 -13.76 5.67
C LEU A 212 -1.74 -14.32 6.58
N HIS A 213 -2.93 -14.57 6.03
CA HIS A 213 -4.05 -15.11 6.80
C HIS A 213 -3.85 -16.55 7.25
N LEU A 214 -3.09 -17.36 6.49
CA LEU A 214 -2.63 -18.68 6.95
C LEU A 214 -1.75 -18.56 8.19
N ALA A 215 -0.87 -17.55 8.28
CA ALA A 215 -0.01 -17.34 9.43
C ALA A 215 -0.78 -16.91 10.69
N PHE A 216 -1.90 -16.19 10.54
CA PHE A 216 -2.64 -15.58 11.66
C PHE A 216 -4.06 -16.11 11.83
N LEU A 217 -4.32 -17.37 11.43
CA LEU A 217 -5.60 -18.06 11.62
C LEU A 217 -6.84 -17.21 11.22
N ASN A 218 -6.75 -16.52 10.08
CA ASN A 218 -7.79 -15.61 9.58
C ASN A 218 -8.16 -14.41 10.48
N ASN A 219 -7.22 -13.88 11.27
CA ASN A 219 -7.42 -12.59 11.93
C ASN A 219 -7.67 -11.48 10.90
N THR A 220 -8.95 -11.12 10.74
CA THR A 220 -9.40 -10.15 9.72
C THR A 220 -8.93 -8.72 10.00
N ASN A 221 -8.38 -8.45 11.19
CA ASN A 221 -7.84 -7.15 11.55
C ASN A 221 -6.41 -6.92 11.03
N ILE A 222 -5.75 -7.97 10.53
CA ILE A 222 -4.45 -7.87 9.86
C ILE A 222 -4.64 -7.78 8.35
N SER A 223 -3.94 -6.86 7.70
CA SER A 223 -3.99 -6.66 6.26
C SER A 223 -2.67 -6.12 5.71
N GLY A 224 -2.59 -5.84 4.41
CA GLY A 224 -1.43 -5.20 3.82
C GLY A 224 -1.10 -3.80 4.37
N HIS A 225 -2.03 -3.15 5.09
CA HIS A 225 -1.74 -1.87 5.78
C HIS A 225 -1.02 -2.10 7.12
N SER A 226 -1.14 -3.30 7.68
CA SER A 226 -0.54 -3.68 8.95
C SER A 226 0.99 -3.75 8.89
N LEU A 227 1.58 -4.00 7.71
CA LEU A 227 3.03 -4.01 7.52
C LEU A 227 3.66 -2.65 7.82
N ARG A 228 3.32 -1.62 7.04
CA ARG A 228 3.89 -0.27 7.23
C ARG A 228 3.55 0.31 8.61
N ALA A 229 2.32 0.10 9.09
CA ALA A 229 1.93 0.55 10.41
C ALA A 229 2.74 -0.16 11.52
N GLY A 230 2.93 -1.47 11.39
CA GLY A 230 3.73 -2.30 12.29
C GLY A 230 5.19 -1.88 12.35
N GLY A 231 5.86 -1.78 11.20
CA GLY A 231 7.24 -1.33 11.15
C GLY A 231 7.42 0.08 11.71
N ALA A 232 6.47 1.00 11.47
CA ALA A 232 6.54 2.36 12.01
C ALA A 232 6.44 2.35 13.55
N THR A 233 5.54 1.54 14.10
CA THR A 233 5.44 1.34 15.55
C THR A 233 6.70 0.70 16.12
N TYR A 234 7.27 -0.30 15.44
CA TYR A 234 8.52 -0.93 15.85
C TYR A 234 9.66 0.08 15.97
N TYR A 235 9.90 0.90 14.92
CA TYR A 235 10.96 1.90 14.97
C TYR A 235 10.71 3.01 16.00
N ALA A 236 9.45 3.43 16.18
CA ALA A 236 9.10 4.37 17.24
C ALA A 236 9.42 3.81 18.64
N MET A 237 9.13 2.53 18.88
CA MET A 237 9.50 1.84 20.13
C MET A 237 11.01 1.70 20.32
N GLN A 238 11.78 1.62 19.24
CA GLN A 238 13.24 1.63 19.26
C GLN A 238 13.84 3.05 19.40
N GLY A 239 13.00 4.09 19.54
CA GLY A 239 13.44 5.47 19.72
C GLY A 239 13.91 6.17 18.45
N VAL A 240 13.58 5.64 17.26
CA VAL A 240 13.87 6.30 15.99
C VAL A 240 13.00 7.56 15.86
N PRO A 241 13.58 8.73 15.53
CA PRO A 241 12.80 9.96 15.36
C PRO A 241 11.72 9.85 14.28
N ASP A 242 10.53 10.40 14.55
CA ASP A 242 9.39 10.43 13.61
C ASP A 242 9.73 11.03 12.24
N THR A 243 10.66 11.98 12.20
CA THR A 243 11.13 12.62 10.96
C THR A 243 11.77 11.63 10.00
N ILE A 244 12.33 10.52 10.51
CA ILE A 244 12.93 9.45 9.74
C ILE A 244 11.86 8.43 9.31
N ILE A 245 10.88 8.14 10.17
CA ILE A 245 9.80 7.15 9.94
C ILE A 245 8.78 7.65 8.89
N GLN A 246 8.54 8.96 8.80
CA GLN A 246 7.47 9.54 7.97
C GLN A 246 7.83 9.76 6.49
N LYS A 247 9.02 9.34 6.01
CA LYS A 247 9.36 9.35 4.57
C LYS A 247 8.50 8.36 3.77
#